data_AF-A0AAQ0QJC1-F1
#
_entry.id   AF-A0AAQ0QJC1-F1
#
_cell.length_a   1.000
_cell.length_b   1.000
_cell.length_c   1.000
_cell.angle_alpha   90.00
_cell.angle_beta   90.00
_cell.angle_gamma   90.00
#
_symmetry.space_group_name_H-M   'P 1'
#
loop_
_entity.id
_entity.type
_entity.pdbx_description
1 polymer ?
#
loop_
_entity_poly.entity_id
_entity_poly.type
_entity_poly.pdbx_seq_one_letter_code
_entity_poly.pdbx_strand_id
1 'polypeptide(L)'
;MTVTLPILCDRFNRFNERIFGGRLPRIPLRVSSAATRAGSFSHRTSRSRSGIVHTRSISISSAFDLEPDALDDVIIHEMIHYWIDLYGPRETPHGPAFRAMMEEINRTHGRNISIRLSATPEASRKPRFVGVMELPDGRTGIVVPVRSRLAAMYRDIPRLFGAVNCRWYVSSDGYFARFPSALKPKLYIPDPGSLKEALAGAREFTISSDRLIMSSSS
;
A
#
# COMPACT_ATOMS: atom_id res chain seq x y z
N MET A 1 -12.93 -7.48 3.96
CA MET A 1 -13.11 -8.13 5.30
C MET A 1 -12.81 -7.11 6.40
N THR A 2 -13.59 -7.06 7.49
CA THR A 2 -13.28 -6.14 8.62
C THR A 2 -12.25 -6.74 9.58
N VAL A 3 -11.08 -6.12 9.69
CA VAL A 3 -10.04 -6.51 10.67
C VAL A 3 -10.48 -6.14 12.09
N THR A 4 -10.59 -7.13 12.98
CA THR A 4 -10.96 -6.92 14.39
C THR A 4 -9.92 -7.53 15.34
N LEU A 5 -9.84 -7.02 16.57
CA LEU A 5 -8.89 -7.52 17.57
C LEU A 5 -9.07 -9.03 17.88
N PRO A 6 -10.30 -9.58 18.02
CA PRO A 6 -10.49 -11.01 18.20
C PRO A 6 -9.89 -11.84 17.06
N ILE A 7 -10.09 -11.42 15.81
CA ILE A 7 -9.52 -12.08 14.62
C ILE A 7 -7.98 -12.06 14.67
N LEU A 8 -7.38 -10.92 15.05
CA LEU A 8 -5.93 -10.82 15.19
C LEU A 8 -5.40 -11.76 16.28
N CYS A 9 -6.11 -11.87 17.40
CA CYS A 9 -5.73 -12.73 18.51
C CYS A 9 -5.79 -14.22 18.12
N ASP A 10 -6.88 -14.63 17.47
CA ASP A 10 -7.05 -15.99 16.96
C ASP A 10 -5.94 -16.35 15.97
N ARG A 11 -5.74 -15.51 14.94
CA ARG A 11 -4.71 -15.73 13.92
C ARG A 11 -3.30 -15.75 14.50
N PHE A 12 -2.99 -14.84 15.43
CA PHE A 12 -1.69 -14.84 16.11
C PHE A 12 -1.43 -16.15 16.85
N ASN A 13 -2.39 -16.61 17.67
CA ASN A 13 -2.24 -17.85 18.42
C ASN A 13 -2.06 -19.05 17.46
N ARG A 14 -2.92 -19.14 16.45
CA ARG A 14 -2.88 -20.18 15.42
C ARG A 14 -1.53 -20.23 14.69
N PHE A 15 -1.00 -19.08 14.27
CA PHE A 15 0.29 -19.04 13.59
C PHE A 15 1.46 -19.26 14.54
N ASN A 16 1.36 -18.79 15.78
CA ASN A 16 2.37 -19.05 16.78
C ASN A 16 2.54 -20.55 16.98
N GLU A 17 1.44 -21.28 17.17
CA GLU A 17 1.45 -22.74 17.30
C GLU A 17 1.98 -23.43 16.02
N ARG A 18 1.42 -23.09 14.85
CA ARG A 18 1.69 -23.84 13.61
C ARG A 18 3.01 -23.52 12.93
N ILE A 19 3.52 -22.30 13.07
CA ILE A 19 4.71 -21.80 12.35
C ILE A 19 5.86 -21.55 13.31
N PHE A 20 5.59 -20.97 14.49
CA PHE A 20 6.63 -20.58 15.44
C PHE A 20 6.76 -21.54 16.65
N GLY A 21 6.10 -22.70 16.60
CA GLY A 21 6.18 -23.75 17.62
C GLY A 21 5.70 -23.31 19.01
N GLY A 22 4.78 -22.35 19.08
CA GLY A 22 4.25 -21.79 20.34
C GLY A 22 5.23 -20.88 21.08
N ARG A 23 6.37 -20.53 20.48
CA ARG A 23 7.47 -19.85 21.18
C ARG A 23 7.35 -18.33 21.23
N LEU A 24 6.40 -17.70 20.54
CA LEU A 24 6.18 -16.26 20.64
C LEU A 24 5.26 -15.93 21.83
N PRO A 25 5.75 -15.24 22.88
CA PRO A 25 4.91 -14.76 23.97
C PRO A 25 3.78 -13.84 23.47
N ARG A 26 2.64 -13.84 24.18
CA ARG A 26 1.53 -12.94 23.86
C ARG A 26 1.97 -11.49 24.11
N ILE A 27 1.91 -10.66 23.07
CA ILE A 27 2.14 -9.22 23.13
C ILE A 27 0.87 -8.45 22.76
N PRO A 28 0.74 -7.15 23.13
CA PRO A 28 -0.35 -6.31 22.68
C PRO A 28 -0.53 -6.34 21.16
N LEU A 29 -1.72 -6.77 20.72
CA LEU A 29 -2.19 -6.69 19.34
C LEU A 29 -3.15 -5.51 19.22
N ARG A 30 -3.07 -4.75 18.12
CA ARG A 30 -3.91 -3.57 17.90
C ARG A 30 -4.46 -3.53 16.49
N VAL A 31 -5.68 -3.01 16.37
CA VAL A 31 -6.22 -2.53 15.08
C VAL A 31 -5.93 -1.04 15.00
N SER A 32 -5.38 -0.58 13.88
CA SER A 32 -5.05 0.82 13.63
C SER A 32 -5.72 1.32 12.35
N SER A 33 -5.75 2.64 12.14
CA SER A 33 -6.24 3.29 10.92
C SER A 33 -5.11 3.76 10.00
N ALA A 34 -3.90 3.19 10.13
CA ALA A 34 -2.73 3.64 9.39
C ALA A 34 -2.90 3.38 7.87
N ALA A 35 -2.92 4.43 7.05
CA ALA A 35 -3.15 4.29 5.60
C ALA A 35 -1.87 4.05 4.76
N THR A 36 -0.70 3.97 5.41
CA THR A 36 0.60 3.87 4.73
C THR A 36 1.23 2.49 4.79
N ARG A 37 0.77 1.64 5.72
CA ARG A 37 1.27 0.26 5.91
C ARG A 37 0.16 -0.62 6.47
N ALA A 38 0.08 -1.86 6.02
CA ALA A 38 -0.96 -2.78 6.49
C ALA A 38 -0.62 -3.40 7.86
N GLY A 39 0.66 -3.49 8.22
CA GLY A 39 1.13 -4.02 9.49
C GLY A 39 2.30 -3.20 10.05
N SER A 40 2.54 -3.38 11.35
CA SER A 40 3.80 -2.98 11.99
C SER A 40 4.03 -3.71 13.31
N PHE A 41 5.25 -4.20 13.48
CA PHE A 41 5.86 -4.55 14.75
C PHE A 41 6.57 -3.33 15.35
N SER A 42 6.49 -3.18 16.67
CA SER A 42 7.23 -2.16 17.41
C SER A 42 7.84 -2.74 18.67
N HIS A 43 9.12 -2.42 18.87
CA HIS A 43 9.83 -2.59 20.13
C HIS A 43 10.20 -1.19 20.65
N ARG A 44 9.68 -0.82 21.82
CA ARG A 44 9.99 0.44 22.51
C ARG A 44 10.64 0.17 23.85
N THR A 45 11.69 0.94 24.11
CA THR A 45 12.38 0.96 25.40
C THR A 45 12.00 2.25 26.13
N SER A 46 11.49 2.15 27.36
CA SER A 46 11.17 3.30 28.21
C SER A 46 11.86 3.17 29.56
N ARG A 47 12.11 4.31 30.22
CA ARG A 47 12.62 4.34 31.59
C ARG A 47 11.44 4.54 32.53
N SER A 48 11.31 3.68 33.52
CA SER A 48 10.39 3.82 34.64
C SER A 48 11.20 3.98 35.94
N ARG A 49 10.50 4.28 37.05
CA ARG A 49 11.09 4.32 38.39
C ARG A 49 11.66 2.98 38.84
N SER A 50 11.24 1.87 38.21
CA SER A 50 11.72 0.50 38.48
C SER A 50 12.78 0.00 37.48
N GLY A 51 13.25 0.85 36.56
CA GLY A 51 14.31 0.50 35.61
C GLY A 51 13.91 0.68 34.15
N ILE A 52 14.56 -0.06 33.26
CA ILE A 52 14.29 -0.03 31.81
C ILE A 52 13.19 -1.06 31.49
N VAL A 53 12.14 -0.61 30.81
CA VAL A 53 11.01 -1.45 30.38
C VAL A 53 11.03 -1.60 28.86
N HIS A 54 11.01 -2.84 28.40
CA HIS A 54 10.88 -3.19 26.99
C HIS A 54 9.43 -3.55 26.67
N THR A 55 8.80 -2.79 25.79
CA THR A 55 7.42 -3.02 25.35
C THR A 55 7.40 -3.41 23.87
N ARG A 56 6.68 -4.47 23.55
CA ARG A 56 6.50 -4.97 22.18
C ARG A 56 5.05 -4.90 21.79
N SER A 57 4.75 -4.71 20.50
CA SER A 57 3.39 -4.79 20.00
C SER A 57 3.34 -4.99 18.50
N ILE A 58 2.28 -5.65 18.03
CA ILE A 58 1.93 -5.73 16.62
C ILE A 58 0.64 -4.91 16.39
N SER A 59 0.62 -4.12 15.34
CA SER A 59 -0.56 -3.36 14.92
C SER A 59 -0.88 -3.68 13.46
N ILE A 60 -2.13 -4.01 13.17
CA ILE A 60 -2.62 -4.25 11.81
C ILE A 60 -3.59 -3.14 11.45
N SER A 61 -3.50 -2.63 10.23
CA SER A 61 -4.34 -1.53 9.77
C SER A 61 -5.66 -2.05 9.18
N SER A 62 -6.78 -1.52 9.67
CA SER A 62 -8.09 -1.72 9.06
C SER A 62 -8.37 -0.79 7.87
N ALA A 63 -7.43 0.10 7.53
CA ALA A 63 -7.55 0.98 6.36
C ALA A 63 -7.31 0.27 5.03
N PHE A 64 -6.84 -0.99 5.06
CA PHE A 64 -6.64 -1.83 3.89
C PHE A 64 -7.74 -2.89 3.85
N ASP A 65 -8.44 -2.99 2.73
CA ASP A 65 -9.37 -4.09 2.49
C ASP A 65 -8.57 -5.29 2.00
N LEU A 66 -8.10 -6.10 2.95
CA LEU A 66 -7.29 -7.28 2.68
C LEU A 66 -8.17 -8.51 2.58
N GLU A 67 -7.92 -9.33 1.58
CA GLU A 67 -8.41 -10.70 1.54
C GLU A 67 -7.87 -11.52 2.73
N PRO A 68 -8.58 -12.56 3.19
CA PRO A 68 -8.20 -13.33 4.38
C PRO A 68 -6.75 -13.84 4.34
N ASP A 69 -6.29 -14.36 3.22
CA ASP A 69 -4.92 -14.88 3.05
C ASP A 69 -3.88 -13.76 3.06
N ALA A 70 -4.18 -12.62 2.44
CA ALA A 70 -3.30 -11.45 2.48
C ALA A 70 -3.15 -10.91 3.90
N LEU A 71 -4.24 -10.88 4.68
CA LEU A 71 -4.19 -10.51 6.10
C LEU A 71 -3.36 -11.52 6.92
N ASP A 72 -3.45 -12.81 6.61
CA ASP A 72 -2.61 -13.84 7.24
C ASP A 72 -1.13 -13.59 6.94
N ASP A 73 -0.77 -13.30 5.70
CA ASP A 73 0.60 -13.00 5.29
C ASP A 73 1.14 -11.73 5.97
N VAL A 74 0.31 -10.68 6.15
CA VAL A 74 0.69 -9.48 6.92
C VAL A 74 0.96 -9.82 8.38
N ILE A 75 0.08 -10.60 9.01
CA ILE A 75 0.24 -10.98 10.43
C ILE A 75 1.54 -11.79 10.61
N ILE A 76 1.78 -12.77 9.74
CA ILE A 76 2.99 -13.60 9.82
C ILE A 76 4.24 -12.74 9.55
N HIS A 77 4.19 -11.78 8.61
CA HIS A 77 5.28 -10.82 8.40
C HIS A 77 5.68 -10.09 9.70
N GLU A 78 4.70 -9.57 10.43
CA GLU A 78 4.97 -8.89 11.71
C GLU A 78 5.44 -9.86 12.80
N MET A 79 5.01 -11.13 12.76
CA MET A 79 5.48 -12.18 13.66
C MET A 79 6.93 -12.61 13.37
N ILE A 80 7.39 -12.55 12.12
CA ILE A 80 8.80 -12.78 11.77
C ILE A 80 9.68 -11.67 12.37
N HIS A 81 9.26 -10.40 12.28
CA HIS A 81 9.97 -9.30 12.97
C HIS A 81 10.04 -9.56 14.46
N TYR A 82 8.95 -10.01 15.07
CA TYR A 82 8.92 -10.34 16.48
C TYR A 82 9.84 -11.51 16.83
N TRP A 83 9.85 -12.58 16.03
CA TRP A 83 10.75 -13.71 16.22
C TRP A 83 12.22 -13.29 16.20
N ILE A 84 12.61 -12.49 15.21
CA ILE A 84 13.99 -12.02 15.07
C ILE A 84 14.39 -11.10 16.21
N ASP A 85 13.47 -10.24 16.68
CA ASP A 85 13.72 -9.40 17.86
C ASP A 85 13.99 -10.22 19.14
N LEU A 86 13.40 -11.41 19.27
CA LEU A 86 13.60 -12.29 20.42
C LEU A 86 14.81 -13.23 20.29
N TYR A 87 14.98 -13.82 19.12
CA TYR A 87 15.86 -14.99 18.93
C TYR A 87 16.89 -14.80 17.81
N GLY A 88 16.75 -13.75 17.01
CA GLY A 88 17.56 -13.52 15.83
C GLY A 88 18.75 -12.59 16.07
N PRO A 89 19.63 -12.47 15.06
CA PRO A 89 20.71 -11.50 15.07
C PRO A 89 20.18 -10.07 15.00
N ARG A 90 20.95 -9.11 15.56
CA ARG A 90 20.66 -7.68 15.36
C ARG A 90 21.04 -7.29 13.93
N GLU A 91 20.03 -7.05 13.12
CA GLU A 91 20.18 -6.69 11.71
C GLU A 91 19.25 -5.52 11.33
N THR A 92 19.46 -4.97 10.13
CA THR A 92 18.49 -4.05 9.53
C THR A 92 17.16 -4.76 9.29
N PRO A 93 16.02 -4.05 9.32
CA PRO A 93 14.73 -4.61 8.94
C PRO A 93 14.82 -5.33 7.59
N HIS A 94 14.27 -6.54 7.51
CA HIS A 94 14.32 -7.39 6.31
C HIS A 94 15.73 -7.81 5.86
N GLY A 95 16.67 -7.94 6.81
CA GLY A 95 18.00 -8.52 6.61
C GLY A 95 17.99 -10.03 6.28
N PRO A 96 19.16 -10.66 6.16
CA PRO A 96 19.30 -12.08 5.81
C PRO A 96 18.42 -13.02 6.66
N ALA A 97 18.37 -12.83 7.98
CA ALA A 97 17.57 -13.70 8.86
C ALA A 97 16.07 -13.62 8.55
N PHE A 98 15.57 -12.42 8.24
CA PHE A 98 14.17 -12.22 7.84
C PHE A 98 13.86 -12.90 6.52
N ARG A 99 14.72 -12.72 5.52
CA ARG A 99 14.53 -13.30 4.18
C ARG A 99 14.50 -14.82 4.23
N ALA A 100 15.47 -15.41 4.91
CA ALA A 100 15.56 -16.86 5.06
C ALA A 100 14.31 -17.43 5.74
N MET A 101 13.86 -16.83 6.85
CA MET A 101 12.65 -17.28 7.55
C MET A 101 11.39 -17.08 6.70
N MET A 102 11.25 -15.95 6.02
CA MET A 102 10.13 -15.67 5.13
C MET A 102 10.04 -16.68 3.98
N GLU A 103 11.17 -16.93 3.30
CA GLU A 103 11.25 -17.91 2.21
C GLU A 103 10.91 -19.32 2.68
N GLU A 104 11.41 -19.71 3.86
CA GLU A 104 11.11 -21.00 4.46
C GLU A 104 9.63 -21.15 4.78
N ILE A 105 9.01 -20.14 5.39
CA ILE A 105 7.58 -20.16 5.73
C ILE A 105 6.73 -20.20 4.46
N ASN A 106 7.08 -19.43 3.43
CA ASN A 106 6.38 -19.46 2.14
C ASN A 106 6.41 -20.86 1.52
N ARG A 107 7.59 -21.49 1.50
CA ARG A 107 7.81 -22.82 0.95
C ARG A 107 7.09 -23.92 1.73
N THR A 108 7.12 -23.87 3.06
CA THR A 108 6.62 -24.95 3.92
C THR A 108 5.12 -24.84 4.23
N HIS A 109 4.58 -23.63 4.30
CA HIS A 109 3.19 -23.38 4.70
C HIS A 109 2.31 -22.83 3.55
N GLY A 110 2.83 -22.82 2.32
CA GLY A 110 2.12 -22.35 1.13
C GLY A 110 1.68 -20.88 1.27
N ARG A 111 2.56 -20.04 1.81
CA ARG A 111 2.31 -18.61 2.06
C ARG A 111 2.95 -17.74 0.98
N ASN A 112 2.48 -16.50 0.85
CA ASN A 112 2.98 -15.52 -0.12
C ASN A 112 3.48 -14.24 0.57
N ILE A 113 4.17 -14.42 1.71
CA ILE A 113 4.74 -13.32 2.49
C ILE A 113 5.80 -12.61 1.65
N SER A 114 5.74 -11.29 1.62
CA SER A 114 6.66 -10.46 0.87
C SER A 114 7.22 -9.31 1.72
N ILE A 115 8.43 -8.87 1.39
CA ILE A 115 9.06 -7.68 2.01
C ILE A 115 8.40 -6.40 1.50
N ARG A 116 8.11 -6.39 0.20
CA ARG A 116 7.27 -5.37 -0.41
C ARG A 116 5.84 -5.81 -0.17
N LEU A 117 5.27 -5.42 0.96
CA LEU A 117 3.82 -5.40 1.08
C LEU A 117 3.23 -4.28 0.18
N SER A 118 3.55 -4.30 -1.11
CA SER A 118 2.50 -4.08 -2.09
C SER A 118 1.58 -5.28 -1.90
N ALA A 119 0.33 -5.04 -1.51
CA ALA A 119 -0.71 -6.01 -1.86
C ALA A 119 -0.48 -6.43 -3.33
N THR A 120 -0.81 -7.66 -3.69
CA THR A 120 -0.59 -8.20 -5.04
C THR A 120 -0.95 -7.18 -6.15
N PRO A 121 -0.38 -7.27 -7.37
CA PRO A 121 -0.64 -6.30 -8.45
C PRO A 121 -2.13 -6.07 -8.78
N GLU A 122 -3.01 -6.97 -8.33
CA GLU A 122 -4.46 -6.85 -8.41
C GLU A 122 -5.10 -6.24 -7.14
N ALA A 123 -4.58 -6.50 -5.94
CA ALA A 123 -5.12 -5.99 -4.67
C ALA A 123 -4.48 -4.65 -4.20
N SER A 124 -3.32 -4.22 -4.71
CA SER A 124 -2.72 -2.90 -4.40
C SER A 124 -2.98 -1.83 -5.45
N ARG A 125 -3.99 -2.00 -6.27
CA ARG A 125 -4.37 -1.02 -7.30
C ARG A 125 -5.00 0.22 -6.66
N LYS A 126 -4.24 0.92 -5.81
CA LYS A 126 -4.65 2.18 -5.19
C LYS A 126 -5.10 3.09 -6.32
N PRO A 127 -6.36 3.54 -6.33
CA PRO A 127 -6.88 4.36 -7.41
C PRO A 127 -6.01 5.61 -7.54
N ARG A 128 -5.47 5.82 -8.73
CA ARG A 128 -4.67 6.97 -9.12
C ARG A 128 -5.52 7.89 -9.95
N PHE A 129 -5.39 9.19 -9.70
CA PHE A 129 -5.92 10.20 -10.60
C PHE A 129 -4.92 10.39 -11.73
N VAL A 130 -5.43 10.46 -12.95
CA VAL A 130 -4.63 10.60 -14.17
C VAL A 130 -5.28 11.69 -15.00
N GLY A 131 -4.53 12.75 -15.30
CA GLY A 131 -4.90 13.71 -16.34
C GLY A 131 -4.26 13.27 -17.64
N VAL A 132 -5.05 13.13 -18.69
CA VAL A 132 -4.63 12.79 -20.05
C VAL A 132 -4.95 13.98 -20.93
N MET A 133 -3.97 14.47 -21.67
CA MET A 133 -4.13 15.66 -22.49
C MET A 133 -3.51 15.51 -23.87
N GLU A 134 -4.13 16.17 -24.83
CA GLU A 134 -3.61 16.32 -26.18
C GLU A 134 -2.83 17.62 -26.27
N LEU A 135 -1.57 17.53 -26.70
CA LEU A 135 -0.67 18.66 -26.85
C LEU A 135 -0.80 19.26 -28.27
N PRO A 136 -0.43 20.54 -28.48
CA PRO A 136 -0.55 21.20 -29.78
C PRO A 136 0.23 20.51 -30.92
N ASP A 137 1.25 19.74 -30.58
CA ASP A 137 2.07 18.99 -31.54
C ASP A 137 1.51 17.59 -31.87
N GLY A 138 0.28 17.30 -31.42
CA GLY A 138 -0.41 16.03 -31.65
C GLY A 138 0.00 14.90 -30.70
N ARG A 139 0.95 15.13 -29.78
CA ARG A 139 1.34 14.12 -28.78
C ARG A 139 0.34 14.07 -27.64
N THR A 140 0.17 12.88 -27.06
CA THR A 140 -0.57 12.71 -25.81
C THR A 140 0.36 12.81 -24.62
N GLY A 141 0.05 13.70 -23.67
CA GLY A 141 0.72 13.83 -22.40
C GLY A 141 -0.13 13.32 -21.25
N ILE A 142 0.51 12.82 -20.19
CA ILE A 142 -0.16 12.42 -18.96
C ILE A 142 0.48 13.04 -17.71
N VAL A 143 -0.32 13.15 -16.67
CA VAL A 143 0.09 13.55 -15.32
C VAL A 143 -0.63 12.70 -14.28
N VAL A 144 0.08 12.30 -13.22
CA VAL A 144 -0.49 11.50 -12.13
C VAL A 144 -0.40 12.30 -10.82
N PRO A 145 -1.34 13.20 -10.50
CA PRO A 145 -1.26 14.03 -9.30
C PRO A 145 -1.38 13.23 -8.01
N VAL A 146 -0.75 13.72 -6.94
CA VAL A 146 -1.18 13.37 -5.58
C VAL A 146 -2.54 13.98 -5.28
N ARG A 147 -3.35 13.33 -4.42
CA ARG A 147 -4.71 13.79 -4.09
C ARG A 147 -4.75 15.23 -3.57
N SER A 148 -3.77 15.65 -2.78
CA SER A 148 -3.70 17.03 -2.23
C SER A 148 -3.44 18.10 -3.29
N ARG A 149 -2.97 17.74 -4.49
CA ARG A 149 -2.69 18.66 -5.59
C ARG A 149 -3.66 18.53 -6.76
N LEU A 150 -4.62 17.59 -6.67
CA LEU A 150 -5.52 17.25 -7.75
C LEU A 150 -6.33 18.46 -8.25
N ALA A 151 -7.00 19.18 -7.36
CA ALA A 151 -7.84 20.33 -7.75
C ALA A 151 -7.03 21.47 -8.39
N ALA A 152 -5.82 21.73 -7.86
CA ALA A 152 -4.91 22.73 -8.45
C ALA A 152 -4.45 22.28 -9.85
N MET A 153 -3.98 21.04 -9.99
CA MET A 153 -3.52 20.51 -11.27
C MET A 153 -4.65 20.42 -12.30
N TYR A 154 -5.87 20.08 -11.89
CA TYR A 154 -7.05 20.07 -12.76
C TYR A 154 -7.28 21.44 -13.42
N ARG A 155 -7.11 22.54 -12.67
CA ARG A 155 -7.24 23.91 -13.19
C ARG A 155 -6.03 24.37 -14.00
N ASP A 156 -4.83 24.06 -13.52
CA ASP A 156 -3.61 24.71 -14.02
C ASP A 156 -3.01 24.00 -15.24
N ILE A 157 -3.09 22.68 -15.30
CA ILE A 157 -2.41 21.86 -16.32
C ILE A 157 -2.84 22.18 -17.75
N PRO A 158 -4.15 22.29 -18.06
CA PRO A 158 -4.56 22.63 -19.42
C PRO A 158 -3.94 23.94 -19.91
N ARG A 159 -3.84 24.94 -19.02
CA ARG A 159 -3.26 26.26 -19.32
C ARG A 159 -1.73 26.22 -19.43
N LEU A 160 -1.07 25.56 -18.48
CA LEU A 160 0.39 25.50 -18.41
C LEU A 160 1.03 24.80 -19.61
N PHE A 161 0.36 23.80 -20.17
CA PHE A 161 0.90 22.99 -21.27
C PHE A 161 0.19 23.26 -22.61
N GLY A 162 -0.71 24.25 -22.67
CA GLY A 162 -1.45 24.58 -23.88
C GLY A 162 -2.26 23.40 -24.42
N ALA A 163 -2.86 22.60 -23.55
CA ALA A 163 -3.57 21.39 -23.95
C ALA A 163 -4.78 21.73 -24.84
N VAL A 164 -4.87 21.08 -26.00
CA VAL A 164 -6.01 21.19 -26.92
C VAL A 164 -7.24 20.51 -26.31
N ASN A 165 -7.01 19.40 -25.62
CA ASN A 165 -8.02 18.66 -24.89
C ASN A 165 -7.42 18.08 -23.61
N CYS A 166 -8.21 17.97 -22.54
CA CYS A 166 -7.77 17.39 -21.28
C CYS A 166 -8.92 16.64 -20.60
N ARG A 167 -8.69 15.36 -20.32
CA ARG A 167 -9.63 14.45 -19.66
C ARG A 167 -9.01 13.86 -18.41
N TRP A 168 -9.84 13.60 -17.41
CA TRP A 168 -9.38 13.18 -16.09
C TRP A 168 -10.02 11.86 -15.69
N TYR A 169 -9.18 10.93 -15.24
CA TYR A 169 -9.59 9.57 -14.95
C TYR A 169 -9.13 9.13 -13.57
N VAL A 170 -9.95 8.33 -12.91
CA VAL A 170 -9.48 7.46 -11.83
C VAL A 170 -9.20 6.09 -12.43
N SER A 171 -7.97 5.61 -12.26
CA SER A 171 -7.58 4.27 -12.69
C SER A 171 -6.89 3.53 -11.56
N SER A 172 -7.26 2.27 -11.44
CA SER A 172 -6.60 1.31 -10.58
C SER A 172 -5.46 0.60 -11.33
N ASP A 173 -5.31 0.80 -12.64
CA ASP A 173 -4.35 0.03 -13.42
C ASP A 173 -2.89 0.21 -12.99
N GLY A 174 -2.17 -0.93 -12.90
CA GLY A 174 -0.76 -0.99 -12.50
C GLY A 174 0.17 -0.22 -13.45
N TYR A 175 -0.23 -0.01 -14.71
CA TYR A 175 0.47 0.83 -15.68
C TYR A 175 0.85 2.19 -15.08
N PHE A 176 -0.08 2.86 -14.40
CA PHE A 176 0.13 4.20 -13.86
C PHE A 176 1.06 4.26 -12.65
N ALA A 177 1.40 3.11 -12.05
CA ALA A 177 2.39 3.05 -10.97
C ALA A 177 3.82 3.37 -11.44
N ARG A 178 4.09 3.28 -12.75
CA ARG A 178 5.41 3.64 -13.33
C ARG A 178 5.68 5.15 -13.33
N PHE A 179 4.63 5.97 -13.18
CA PHE A 179 4.75 7.42 -13.15
C PHE A 179 4.75 7.92 -11.69
N PRO A 180 5.78 8.66 -11.25
CA PRO A 180 5.81 9.26 -9.93
C PRO A 180 4.59 10.14 -9.67
N SER A 181 3.98 10.01 -8.49
CA SER A 181 2.89 10.89 -8.10
C SER A 181 3.37 12.33 -8.01
N ALA A 182 2.80 13.19 -8.85
CA ALA A 182 3.25 14.54 -9.08
C ALA A 182 2.78 15.50 -7.97
N LEU A 183 3.75 16.15 -7.30
CA LEU A 183 3.52 17.32 -6.44
C LEU A 183 3.55 18.63 -7.24
N LYS A 184 4.32 18.65 -8.34
CA LYS A 184 4.48 19.76 -9.28
C LYS A 184 3.96 19.34 -10.67
N PRO A 185 3.44 20.27 -11.49
CA PRO A 185 2.97 19.97 -12.84
C PRO A 185 4.15 19.44 -13.69
N LYS A 186 4.18 18.12 -13.92
CA LYS A 186 5.18 17.45 -14.75
C LYS A 186 4.46 16.46 -15.66
N LEU A 187 4.67 16.62 -16.97
CA LEU A 187 4.12 15.72 -17.97
C LEU A 187 5.06 14.57 -18.26
N TYR A 188 4.45 13.44 -18.60
CA TYR A 188 5.07 12.28 -19.20
C TYR A 188 4.42 12.03 -20.55
N ILE A 189 5.20 11.63 -21.55
CA ILE A 189 4.69 11.24 -22.87
C ILE A 189 4.71 9.71 -22.92
N PRO A 190 3.57 9.03 -22.72
CA PRO A 190 3.50 7.58 -22.79
C PRO A 190 3.43 7.07 -24.23
N ASP A 191 3.68 5.78 -24.39
CA ASP A 191 3.28 5.04 -25.60
C ASP A 191 1.73 5.06 -25.73
N PRO A 192 1.17 5.45 -26.89
CA PRO A 192 -0.28 5.55 -27.09
C PRO A 192 -1.02 4.22 -26.94
N GLY A 193 -0.44 3.10 -27.39
CA GLY A 193 -1.07 1.78 -27.30
C GLY A 193 -1.21 1.33 -25.85
N SER A 194 -0.12 1.40 -25.10
CA SER A 194 -0.08 1.07 -23.67
C SER A 194 -1.00 1.98 -22.83
N LEU A 195 -1.09 3.27 -23.19
CA LEU A 195 -1.99 4.20 -22.51
C LEU A 195 -3.46 3.83 -22.75
N LYS A 196 -3.83 3.47 -23.98
CA LYS A 196 -5.20 3.08 -24.34
C LYS A 196 -5.64 1.85 -23.55
N GLU A 197 -4.78 0.83 -23.47
CA GLU A 197 -5.05 -0.38 -22.68
C GLU A 197 -5.22 -0.05 -21.19
N ALA A 198 -4.33 0.78 -20.63
CA ALA A 198 -4.38 1.18 -19.23
C ALA A 198 -5.63 2.00 -18.85
N LEU A 199 -6.23 2.68 -19.83
CA LEU A 199 -7.45 3.47 -19.63
C LEU A 199 -8.74 2.66 -19.84
N ALA A 200 -8.68 1.43 -20.37
CA ALA A 200 -9.87 0.64 -20.68
C ALA A 200 -10.79 0.38 -19.46
N GLY A 201 -10.21 0.25 -18.27
CA GLY A 201 -10.94 0.10 -17.00
C GLY A 201 -11.02 1.38 -16.16
N ALA A 202 -10.62 2.53 -16.71
CA ALA A 202 -10.59 3.79 -15.98
C ALA A 202 -11.94 4.51 -16.03
N ARG A 203 -12.28 5.24 -14.96
CA ARG A 203 -13.52 6.03 -14.89
C ARG A 203 -13.20 7.51 -15.03
N GLU A 204 -13.85 8.18 -15.97
CA GLU A 204 -13.72 9.61 -16.16
C GLU A 204 -14.40 10.38 -15.01
N PHE A 205 -13.82 11.51 -14.62
CA PHE A 205 -14.40 12.40 -13.62
C PHE A 205 -14.13 13.86 -13.98
N THR A 206 -14.93 14.74 -13.39
CA THR A 206 -14.73 16.19 -13.40
C THR A 206 -14.63 16.72 -11.97
N ILE A 207 -14.10 17.94 -11.82
CA ILE A 207 -14.10 18.64 -10.54
C ILE A 207 -14.98 19.88 -10.67
N SER A 208 -16.00 19.97 -9.81
CA SER A 208 -16.89 21.12 -9.68
C SER A 208 -16.98 21.53 -8.22
N SER A 209 -16.75 22.81 -7.91
CA SER A 209 -16.75 23.35 -6.54
C SER A 209 -15.94 22.50 -5.55
N ASP A 210 -14.73 22.11 -5.97
CA ASP A 210 -13.78 21.24 -5.24
C ASP A 210 -14.30 19.82 -4.90
N ARG A 211 -15.43 19.40 -5.48
CA ARG A 211 -15.96 18.04 -5.39
C ARG A 211 -15.66 17.26 -6.66
N LEU A 212 -15.30 16.00 -6.49
CA LEU A 212 -15.07 15.06 -7.58
C LEU A 212 -16.40 14.45 -8.01
N ILE A 213 -16.76 14.65 -9.27
CA ILE A 213 -18.00 14.14 -9.88
C ILE A 213 -17.60 13.09 -10.90
N MET A 214 -17.96 11.83 -10.65
CA MET A 214 -17.75 10.75 -11.61
C MET A 214 -18.72 10.93 -12.78
N SER A 215 -18.21 10.79 -14.01
CA SER A 215 -19.08 10.69 -15.17
C SER A 215 -19.90 9.41 -15.08
N SER A 216 -21.22 9.50 -15.28
CA SER A 216 -22.10 8.34 -15.41
C SER A 216 -21.75 7.62 -16.71
N SER A 217 -21.37 6.34 -16.61
CA SER A 217 -21.19 5.47 -17.77
C SER A 217 -22.50 5.44 -18.56
N SER A 218 -22.44 5.94 -19.80
CA SER A 218 -23.48 5.76 -20.82
C SER A 218 -23.33 4.41 -21.49
#